data_AF-A0A7M5WWD9-F1
#
_entry.id   AF-A0A7M5WWD9-F1
#
_cell.length_a   1.000
_cell.length_b   1.000
_cell.length_c   1.000
_cell.angle_alpha   90.00
_cell.angle_beta   90.00
_cell.angle_gamma   90.00
#
_symmetry.space_group_name_H-M   'P 1'
#
loop_
_entity.id
_entity.type
_entity.pdbx_description
1 polymer ?
#
loop_
_entity_poly.entity_id
_entity_poly.type
_entity_poly.pdbx_seq_one_letter_code
_entity_poly.pdbx_strand_id
1 'polypeptide(L)'
;MGNWLSTYKGHCKHIGAVKHYCESVVFVRFYGQTHGMKVHMDHEELVGPDHHPKTQLGHILNRLDQEIRKADLPSHLELTDEIKTLLQEVAEMRVRTQDNESVEHCYGRLLKDVKEFVKVYRKRGVPSEVLEQKHSYYWGTRQQLLFGKVVADWLPEHIKSKTSPMDPIFGTLLNPTGGRVGPGDSGWMHDTLFDDLGPFAYHSAVHDGFGYLKTNHNSGPGYCYLNKGIFGDWSPFGGQLFGIRFWRETCDRLKPKEATEEMFILK
;
A
#
# COMPACT_ATOMS: atom_id res chain seq x y z
N MET A 1 -5.52 15.06 -20.11
CA MET A 1 -4.94 15.62 -18.87
C MET A 1 -3.46 15.24 -18.85
N GLY A 2 -2.60 16.25 -19.02
CA GLY A 2 -1.28 16.12 -19.66
C GLY A 2 -0.10 15.74 -18.77
N ASN A 3 0.98 15.38 -19.46
CA ASN A 3 2.33 15.00 -18.99
C ASN A 3 2.83 15.77 -17.76
N TRP A 4 3.01 15.06 -16.64
CA TRP A 4 3.68 15.53 -15.42
C TRP A 4 5.11 14.97 -15.25
N LEU A 5 5.69 14.38 -16.30
CA LEU A 5 6.91 13.59 -16.18
C LEU A 5 8.05 14.19 -17.02
N SER A 6 8.62 15.29 -16.53
CA SER A 6 9.98 15.69 -16.92
C SER A 6 10.89 15.77 -15.69
N THR A 7 11.80 14.79 -15.61
CA THR A 7 13.12 14.85 -14.96
C THR A 7 13.15 15.09 -13.43
N TYR A 8 13.11 13.98 -12.69
CA TYR A 8 13.53 13.86 -11.28
C TYR A 8 15.06 14.00 -11.12
N LYS A 9 15.59 15.20 -11.38
CA LYS A 9 16.92 15.63 -10.92
C LYS A 9 16.78 17.03 -10.30
N GLY A 10 16.36 17.04 -9.04
CA GLY A 10 16.16 18.27 -8.29
C GLY A 10 15.40 18.03 -6.99
N HIS A 11 16.10 17.47 -5.99
CA HIS A 11 15.62 17.42 -4.61
C HIS A 11 15.11 18.82 -4.20
N CYS A 12 13.85 18.91 -3.78
CA CYS A 12 13.12 20.10 -3.25
C CYS A 12 12.15 20.89 -4.16
N LYS A 13 12.00 20.66 -5.48
CA LYS A 13 11.09 21.51 -6.29
C LYS A 13 9.58 21.16 -6.26
N HIS A 14 9.16 20.13 -5.52
CA HIS A 14 7.77 19.63 -5.64
C HIS A 14 7.05 19.37 -4.32
N ILE A 15 7.38 20.10 -3.24
CA ILE A 15 6.66 19.96 -1.96
C ILE A 15 5.14 20.14 -2.12
N GLY A 16 4.71 21.04 -3.01
CA GLY A 16 3.29 21.23 -3.34
C GLY A 16 2.66 20.00 -3.97
N ALA A 17 3.37 19.31 -4.88
CA ALA A 17 2.89 18.09 -5.51
C ALA A 17 2.84 16.92 -4.54
N VAL A 18 3.84 16.78 -3.65
CA VAL A 18 3.83 15.76 -2.58
C VAL A 18 2.64 16.01 -1.65
N LYS A 19 2.42 17.26 -1.22
CA LYS A 19 1.28 17.60 -0.37
C LYS A 19 -0.06 17.28 -1.06
N HIS A 20 -0.21 17.67 -2.33
CA HIS A 20 -1.42 17.38 -3.09
C HIS A 20 -1.65 15.87 -3.26
N TYR A 21 -0.58 15.12 -3.53
CA TYR A 21 -0.63 13.66 -3.56
C TYR A 21 -1.11 13.09 -2.22
N CYS A 22 -0.52 13.52 -1.10
CA CYS A 22 -0.96 13.11 0.23
C CYS A 22 -2.45 13.42 0.48
N GLU A 23 -2.92 14.62 0.13
CA GLU A 23 -4.35 14.95 0.27
C GLU A 23 -5.23 14.02 -0.59
N SER A 24 -4.78 13.66 -1.78
CA SER A 24 -5.52 12.75 -2.67
C SER A 24 -5.69 11.34 -2.12
N VAL A 25 -4.73 10.82 -1.33
CA VAL A 25 -4.82 9.44 -0.81
C VAL A 25 -5.91 9.24 0.24
N VAL A 26 -6.45 10.32 0.83
CA VAL A 26 -7.60 10.26 1.75
C VAL A 26 -8.84 9.69 1.07
N PHE A 27 -9.01 9.98 -0.21
CA PHE A 27 -10.17 9.56 -1.00
C PHE A 27 -10.01 8.17 -1.61
N VAL A 28 -8.84 7.55 -1.45
CA VAL A 28 -8.60 6.21 -1.98
C VAL A 28 -9.44 5.18 -1.21
N ARG A 29 -10.03 4.27 -1.97
CA ARG A 29 -10.77 3.10 -1.50
C ARG A 29 -10.14 1.85 -2.12
N PHE A 30 -9.99 0.80 -1.31
CA PHE A 30 -9.50 -0.49 -1.76
C PHE A 30 -10.62 -1.50 -1.65
N TYR A 31 -11.14 -1.95 -2.79
CA TYR A 31 -12.14 -3.00 -2.84
C TYR A 31 -11.51 -4.34 -2.46
N GLY A 32 -12.22 -5.12 -1.65
CA GLY A 32 -11.73 -6.40 -1.15
C GLY A 32 -10.68 -6.30 -0.04
N GLN A 33 -10.36 -5.11 0.49
CA GLN A 33 -9.41 -4.99 1.60
C GLN A 33 -9.81 -5.86 2.80
N THR A 34 -8.81 -6.40 3.50
CA THR A 34 -9.01 -7.01 4.82
C THR A 34 -9.47 -5.91 5.77
N HIS A 35 -10.66 -6.05 6.33
CA HIS A 35 -11.12 -5.12 7.36
C HIS A 35 -10.31 -5.42 8.63
N GLY A 36 -9.62 -4.40 9.15
CA GLY A 36 -8.95 -4.51 10.43
C GLY A 36 -9.99 -4.91 11.46
N MET A 37 -9.81 -6.09 12.07
CA MET A 37 -10.66 -6.49 13.18
C MET A 37 -10.57 -5.42 14.26
N LYS A 38 -11.70 -5.05 14.86
CA LYS A 38 -11.68 -4.45 16.18
C LYS A 38 -10.83 -5.36 17.06
N VAL A 39 -9.68 -4.86 17.47
CA VAL A 39 -8.78 -5.46 18.46
C VAL A 39 -9.67 -5.94 19.61
N HIS A 40 -9.59 -7.24 19.94
CA HIS A 40 -10.29 -7.99 21.01
C HIS A 40 -11.21 -9.15 20.61
N MET A 41 -11.22 -9.63 19.37
CA MET A 41 -11.73 -10.99 19.13
C MET A 41 -10.59 -11.97 19.27
N ASP A 42 -10.69 -12.86 20.27
CA ASP A 42 -9.79 -13.98 20.48
C ASP A 42 -9.64 -14.77 19.16
N HIS A 43 -8.44 -15.28 18.91
CA HIS A 43 -8.08 -16.04 17.70
C HIS A 43 -9.06 -17.20 17.37
N GLU A 44 -9.89 -17.62 18.34
CA GLU A 44 -10.88 -18.68 18.21
C GLU A 44 -12.20 -18.25 17.53
N GLU A 45 -12.59 -16.97 17.55
CA GLU A 45 -13.87 -16.52 16.98
C GLU A 45 -13.85 -16.27 15.46
N LEU A 46 -12.66 -16.34 14.83
CA LEU A 46 -12.53 -16.29 13.37
C LEU A 46 -12.98 -17.59 12.67
N VAL A 47 -13.30 -18.64 13.45
CA VAL A 47 -13.69 -19.96 12.96
C VAL A 47 -15.16 -20.22 13.35
N GLY A 48 -16.06 -19.36 12.91
CA GLY A 48 -17.50 -19.67 12.96
C GLY A 48 -17.81 -20.89 12.06
N PRO A 49 -18.66 -21.84 12.49
CA PRO A 49 -18.89 -23.12 11.81
C PRO A 49 -19.48 -22.98 10.39
N ASP A 50 -20.08 -21.84 10.07
CA ASP A 50 -20.74 -21.57 8.77
C ASP A 50 -20.10 -20.41 7.98
N HIS A 51 -18.98 -19.85 8.44
CA HIS A 51 -18.17 -18.94 7.65
C HIS A 51 -17.01 -19.74 7.08
N HIS A 52 -17.20 -20.30 5.88
CA HIS A 52 -16.05 -20.63 5.05
C HIS A 52 -15.10 -19.42 5.11
N PRO A 53 -13.78 -19.61 5.36
CA PRO A 53 -12.79 -18.57 5.20
C PRO A 53 -12.76 -18.16 3.73
N LYS A 54 -13.78 -17.39 3.31
CA LYS A 54 -13.92 -16.79 2.01
C LYS A 54 -12.82 -15.76 1.94
N THR A 55 -11.66 -16.22 1.47
CA THR A 55 -10.68 -15.45 0.68
C THR A 55 -10.64 -13.98 1.04
N GLN A 56 -10.28 -13.67 2.30
CA GLN A 56 -9.87 -12.32 2.63
C GLN A 56 -8.61 -12.01 1.84
N LEU A 57 -8.50 -10.78 1.31
CA LEU A 57 -7.34 -10.37 0.51
C LEU A 57 -6.04 -10.66 1.25
N GLY A 58 -6.02 -10.51 2.57
CA GLY A 58 -4.85 -10.83 3.38
C GLY A 58 -4.34 -12.26 3.22
N HIS A 59 -5.23 -13.25 3.14
CA HIS A 59 -4.84 -14.64 2.91
C HIS A 59 -4.22 -14.82 1.53
N ILE A 60 -4.83 -14.23 0.49
CA ILE A 60 -4.33 -14.28 -0.88
C ILE A 60 -2.95 -13.61 -0.97
N LEU A 61 -2.76 -12.45 -0.35
CA LEU A 61 -1.48 -11.74 -0.36
C LEU A 61 -0.37 -12.50 0.36
N ASN A 62 -0.67 -13.13 1.51
CA ASN A 62 0.29 -13.97 2.21
C ASN A 62 0.72 -15.15 1.32
N ARG A 63 -0.23 -15.86 0.69
CA ARG A 63 0.08 -16.95 -0.24
C ARG A 63 0.88 -16.47 -1.44
N LEU A 64 0.49 -15.34 -2.04
CA LEU A 64 1.18 -14.74 -3.18
C LEU A 64 2.63 -14.37 -2.82
N ASP A 65 2.86 -13.79 -1.64
CA ASP A 65 4.21 -13.50 -1.13
C ASP A 65 5.05 -14.77 -1.00
N GLN A 66 4.48 -15.83 -0.41
CA GLN A 66 5.15 -17.11 -0.26
C GLN A 66 5.51 -17.73 -1.62
N GLU A 67 4.57 -17.77 -2.56
CA GLU A 67 4.81 -18.38 -3.87
C GLU A 67 5.86 -17.61 -4.69
N ILE A 68 5.81 -16.27 -4.65
CA ILE A 68 6.82 -15.45 -5.34
C ILE A 68 8.21 -15.62 -4.71
N ARG A 69 8.31 -15.80 -3.38
CA ARG A 69 9.60 -15.95 -2.68
C ARG A 69 10.16 -17.37 -2.69
N LYS A 70 9.29 -18.40 -2.70
CA LYS A 70 9.70 -19.81 -2.79
C LYS A 70 10.34 -20.12 -4.13
N ALA A 71 9.74 -19.60 -5.18
CA ALA A 71 10.30 -19.74 -6.49
C ALA A 71 11.54 -18.81 -6.53
N ASP A 72 12.73 -19.41 -6.60
CA ASP A 72 13.95 -18.72 -7.06
C ASP A 72 13.74 -18.38 -8.54
N LEU A 73 12.79 -17.46 -8.78
CA LEU A 73 12.10 -17.35 -10.05
C LEU A 73 13.17 -17.10 -11.12
N PRO A 74 13.15 -17.80 -12.26
CA PRO A 74 14.08 -17.52 -13.34
C PRO A 74 13.91 -16.10 -13.89
N SER A 75 14.97 -15.56 -14.50
CA SER A 75 14.96 -14.26 -15.19
C SER A 75 13.87 -14.16 -16.27
N HIS A 76 13.51 -15.28 -16.88
CA HIS A 76 12.40 -15.45 -17.81
C HIS A 76 11.17 -15.98 -17.03
N LEU A 77 10.36 -15.07 -16.51
CA LEU A 77 9.27 -15.44 -15.62
C LEU A 77 8.12 -16.13 -16.37
N GLU A 78 8.12 -17.46 -16.38
CA GLU A 78 6.86 -18.20 -16.49
C GLU A 78 6.20 -18.17 -15.11
N LEU A 79 5.08 -17.45 -15.01
CA LEU A 79 4.29 -17.42 -13.79
C LEU A 79 3.73 -18.83 -13.55
N THR A 80 3.88 -19.33 -12.32
CA THR A 80 3.26 -20.60 -11.91
C THR A 80 1.74 -20.49 -12.00
N ASP A 81 1.07 -21.62 -12.20
CA ASP A 81 -0.39 -21.64 -12.23
C ASP A 81 -1.01 -21.24 -10.89
N GLU A 82 -0.29 -21.45 -9.79
CA GLU A 82 -0.69 -20.96 -8.47
C GLU A 82 -0.70 -19.42 -8.41
N ILE A 83 0.35 -18.75 -8.88
CA ILE A 83 0.38 -17.28 -8.93
C ILE A 83 -0.75 -16.75 -9.81
N LYS A 84 -1.00 -17.39 -10.96
CA LYS A 84 -2.11 -17.01 -11.86
C LYS A 84 -3.47 -17.14 -11.15
N THR A 85 -3.71 -18.25 -10.46
CA THR A 85 -4.93 -18.48 -9.69
C THR A 85 -5.12 -17.43 -8.61
N LEU A 86 -4.08 -17.14 -7.81
CA LEU A 86 -4.15 -16.11 -6.77
C LEU A 86 -4.45 -14.72 -7.34
N LEU A 87 -3.87 -14.36 -8.50
CA LEU A 87 -4.14 -13.08 -9.15
C LEU A 87 -5.56 -13.02 -9.76
N GLN A 88 -6.11 -14.15 -10.20
CA GLN A 88 -7.50 -14.24 -10.64
C GLN A 88 -8.46 -14.01 -9.46
N GLU A 89 -8.18 -14.60 -8.29
CA GLU A 89 -8.95 -14.34 -7.07
C GLU A 89 -8.90 -12.85 -6.67
N VAL A 90 -7.72 -12.22 -6.75
CA VAL A 90 -7.61 -10.76 -6.53
C VAL A 90 -8.44 -9.97 -7.54
N ALA A 91 -8.45 -10.35 -8.82
CA ALA A 91 -9.22 -9.67 -9.85
C ALA A 91 -10.72 -9.75 -9.57
N GLU A 92 -11.22 -10.93 -9.18
CA GLU A 92 -12.63 -11.16 -8.81
C GLU A 92 -13.04 -10.32 -7.60
N MET A 93 -12.16 -10.20 -6.59
CA MET A 93 -12.40 -9.33 -5.43
C MET A 93 -12.40 -7.84 -5.77
N ARG A 94 -11.68 -7.45 -6.83
CA ARG A 94 -11.45 -6.05 -7.18
C ARG A 94 -12.41 -5.46 -8.17
N VAL A 95 -13.24 -6.27 -8.83
CA VAL A 95 -14.21 -5.77 -9.82
C VAL A 95 -14.96 -4.59 -9.22
N ARG A 96 -14.82 -3.44 -9.88
CA ARG A 96 -15.42 -2.19 -9.44
C ARG A 96 -16.60 -1.91 -10.33
N THR A 97 -17.79 -1.95 -9.75
CA THR A 97 -19.01 -1.54 -10.44
C THR A 97 -18.95 -0.08 -10.90
N GLN A 98 -18.17 0.76 -10.21
CA GLN A 98 -18.03 2.19 -10.53
C GLN A 98 -17.03 2.50 -11.66
N ASP A 99 -15.98 1.69 -11.84
CA ASP A 99 -14.94 1.94 -12.86
C ASP A 99 -15.20 1.16 -14.16
N ASN A 100 -16.29 0.37 -14.23
CA ASN A 100 -16.64 -0.52 -15.34
C ASN A 100 -15.50 -1.45 -15.79
N GLU A 101 -14.55 -1.77 -14.89
CA GLU A 101 -13.46 -2.71 -15.17
C GLU A 101 -13.97 -4.15 -15.04
N SER A 102 -13.84 -4.96 -16.09
CA SER A 102 -14.18 -6.38 -16.03
C SER A 102 -13.10 -7.18 -15.27
N VAL A 103 -13.46 -8.37 -14.78
CA VAL A 103 -12.51 -9.29 -14.13
C VAL A 103 -11.31 -9.55 -15.04
N GLU A 104 -11.56 -9.81 -16.33
CA GLU A 104 -10.54 -10.17 -17.31
C GLU A 104 -9.56 -9.03 -17.54
N HIS A 105 -10.05 -7.79 -17.57
CA HIS A 105 -9.19 -6.63 -17.72
C HIS A 105 -8.35 -6.39 -16.47
N CYS A 106 -8.96 -6.50 -15.28
CA CYS A 106 -8.26 -6.39 -13.99
C CYS A 106 -7.16 -7.46 -13.88
N TYR A 107 -7.50 -8.72 -14.18
CA TYR A 107 -6.58 -9.85 -14.19
C TYR A 107 -5.43 -9.63 -15.19
N GLY A 108 -5.73 -9.20 -16.41
CA GLY A 108 -4.73 -8.89 -17.43
C GLY A 108 -3.75 -7.78 -16.99
N ARG A 109 -4.21 -6.80 -16.20
CA ARG A 109 -3.35 -5.78 -15.58
C ARG A 109 -2.50 -6.36 -14.47
N LEU A 110 -3.08 -7.16 -13.56
CA LEU A 110 -2.35 -7.83 -12.48
C LEU A 110 -1.23 -8.76 -13.00
N LEU A 111 -1.46 -9.46 -14.12
CA LEU A 111 -0.43 -10.27 -14.78
C LEU A 111 0.74 -9.45 -15.33
N LYS A 112 0.50 -8.20 -15.77
CA LYS A 112 1.56 -7.29 -16.19
C LYS A 112 2.32 -6.76 -14.98
N ASP A 113 1.58 -6.36 -13.95
CA ASP A 113 2.13 -5.78 -12.73
C ASP A 113 2.99 -6.79 -11.95
N VAL A 114 2.60 -8.06 -11.84
CA VAL A 114 3.43 -9.08 -11.16
C VAL A 114 4.77 -9.30 -11.87
N LYS A 115 4.78 -9.26 -13.21
CA LYS A 115 6.02 -9.38 -13.99
C LYS A 115 6.93 -8.19 -13.74
N GLU A 116 6.36 -6.99 -13.63
CA GLU A 116 7.12 -5.79 -13.32
C GLU A 116 7.62 -5.80 -11.87
N PHE A 117 6.77 -6.16 -10.92
CA PHE A 117 7.10 -6.37 -9.52
C PHE A 117 8.33 -7.27 -9.37
N VAL A 118 8.36 -8.43 -10.04
CA VAL A 118 9.50 -9.35 -9.95
C VAL A 118 10.80 -8.71 -10.46
N LYS A 119 10.74 -7.90 -11.53
CA LYS A 119 11.92 -7.14 -11.99
C LYS A 119 12.38 -6.13 -10.93
N VAL A 120 11.46 -5.37 -10.35
CA VAL A 120 11.75 -4.39 -9.29
C VAL A 120 12.38 -5.08 -8.08
N TYR A 121 11.74 -6.16 -7.61
CA TYR A 121 12.14 -6.94 -6.46
C TYR A 121 13.56 -7.50 -6.61
N ARG A 122 13.91 -8.04 -7.78
CA ARG A 122 15.28 -8.52 -8.04
C ARG A 122 16.28 -7.39 -8.14
N LYS A 123 15.94 -6.31 -8.85
CA LYS A 123 16.86 -5.20 -9.10
C LYS A 123 17.32 -4.51 -7.82
N ARG A 124 16.46 -4.41 -6.79
CA ARG A 124 16.88 -3.82 -5.51
C ARG A 124 17.92 -4.65 -4.75
N GLY A 125 18.07 -5.94 -5.06
CA GLY A 125 19.14 -6.79 -4.52
C GLY A 125 19.05 -7.15 -3.04
N VAL A 126 17.97 -6.76 -2.34
CA VAL A 126 17.74 -7.06 -0.92
C VAL A 126 16.44 -7.85 -0.74
N PRO A 127 16.38 -8.82 0.18
CA PRO A 127 15.12 -9.47 0.55
C PRO A 127 14.14 -8.48 1.17
N SER A 128 12.84 -8.76 1.05
CA SER A 128 11.80 -7.98 1.74
C SER A 128 11.81 -8.39 3.20
N GLU A 129 11.41 -7.48 4.07
CA GLU A 129 11.00 -7.88 5.42
C GLU A 129 9.89 -8.94 5.35
N VAL A 130 9.82 -9.76 6.40
CA VAL A 130 8.81 -10.80 6.55
C VAL A 130 7.82 -10.30 7.60
N LEU A 131 6.53 -10.32 7.25
CA LEU A 131 5.49 -10.07 8.24
C LEU A 131 5.36 -11.32 9.11
N GLU A 132 5.70 -11.20 10.39
CA GLU A 132 5.65 -12.33 11.32
C GLU A 132 4.24 -12.93 11.41
N GLN A 133 4.17 -14.24 11.65
CA GLN A 133 2.89 -14.97 11.70
C GLN A 133 1.89 -14.37 12.70
N LYS A 134 2.39 -13.87 13.83
CA LYS A 134 1.58 -13.22 14.87
C LYS A 134 0.92 -11.91 14.42
N HIS A 135 1.32 -11.38 13.26
CA HIS A 135 0.72 -10.21 12.61
C HIS A 135 0.17 -10.50 11.22
N SER A 136 -0.13 -11.77 10.93
CA SER A 136 -0.76 -12.19 9.68
C SER A 136 -2.10 -11.47 9.39
N TYR A 137 -2.80 -10.99 10.42
CA TYR A 137 -4.01 -10.16 10.28
C TYR A 137 -3.76 -8.83 9.56
N TYR A 138 -2.53 -8.34 9.51
CA TYR A 138 -2.18 -7.07 8.87
C TYR A 138 -2.21 -7.15 7.34
N TRP A 139 -2.10 -8.36 6.78
CA TRP A 139 -2.13 -8.57 5.35
C TRP A 139 -3.42 -8.04 4.71
N GLY A 140 -3.29 -7.26 3.65
CA GLY A 140 -4.41 -6.71 2.88
C GLY A 140 -5.21 -5.63 3.63
N THR A 141 -4.76 -5.19 4.80
CA THR A 141 -5.43 -4.08 5.52
C THR A 141 -5.35 -2.79 4.71
N ARG A 142 -6.31 -1.89 4.96
CA ARG A 142 -6.35 -0.58 4.30
C ARG A 142 -5.02 0.17 4.42
N GLN A 143 -4.44 0.19 5.62
CA GLN A 143 -3.20 0.89 5.89
C GLN A 143 -2.02 0.30 5.11
N GLN A 144 -1.91 -1.03 5.07
CA GLN A 144 -0.88 -1.71 4.31
C GLN A 144 -1.02 -1.45 2.80
N LEU A 145 -2.25 -1.39 2.30
CA LEU A 145 -2.54 -1.05 0.91
C LEU A 145 -2.32 0.43 0.60
N LEU A 146 -2.52 1.35 1.55
CA LEU A 146 -2.12 2.75 1.41
C LEU A 146 -0.60 2.87 1.26
N PHE A 147 0.16 2.16 2.10
CA PHE A 147 1.61 2.07 1.95
C PHE A 147 1.98 1.54 0.55
N GLY A 148 1.37 0.42 0.15
CA GLY A 148 1.60 -0.19 -1.15
C GLY A 148 1.26 0.74 -2.32
N LYS A 149 0.20 1.55 -2.19
CA LYS A 149 -0.17 2.58 -3.16
C LYS A 149 0.90 3.65 -3.30
N VAL A 150 1.43 4.16 -2.19
CA VAL A 150 2.52 5.16 -2.20
C VAL A 150 3.72 4.61 -2.95
N VAL A 151 4.12 3.38 -2.63
CA VAL A 151 5.23 2.71 -3.31
C VAL A 151 4.95 2.55 -4.80
N ALA A 152 3.81 2.00 -5.18
CA ALA A 152 3.48 1.72 -6.58
C ALA A 152 3.34 2.99 -7.44
N ASP A 153 2.76 4.06 -6.90
CA ASP A 153 2.60 5.34 -7.58
C ASP A 153 3.95 6.04 -7.81
N TRP A 154 4.88 5.91 -6.86
CA TRP A 154 6.14 6.68 -6.85
C TRP A 154 7.38 5.88 -7.23
N LEU A 155 7.25 4.60 -7.58
CA LEU A 155 8.34 3.86 -8.19
C LEU A 155 8.89 4.63 -9.41
N PRO A 156 10.23 4.74 -9.56
CA PRO A 156 10.84 5.47 -10.67
C PRO A 156 10.43 4.94 -12.04
N GLU A 157 10.26 5.84 -13.01
CA GLU A 157 9.89 5.48 -14.39
C GLU A 157 10.89 4.53 -15.07
N HIS A 158 12.17 4.59 -14.71
CA HIS A 158 13.19 3.68 -15.25
C HIS A 158 13.12 2.28 -14.61
N ILE A 159 12.20 2.07 -13.67
CA ILE A 159 11.94 0.83 -12.95
C ILE A 159 10.55 0.26 -13.28
N LYS A 160 9.59 1.10 -13.71
CA LYS A 160 8.22 0.68 -14.03
C LYS A 160 7.85 0.91 -15.50
N SER A 161 6.86 0.17 -16.00
CA SER A 161 6.22 0.47 -17.29
C SER A 161 5.70 1.91 -17.35
N LYS A 162 5.92 2.60 -18.47
CA LYS A 162 5.51 4.02 -18.68
C LYS A 162 3.99 4.26 -18.67
N THR A 163 3.18 3.22 -18.64
CA THR A 163 1.74 3.32 -18.95
C THR A 163 0.84 3.49 -17.74
N SER A 164 1.22 3.01 -16.54
CA SER A 164 0.41 3.12 -15.33
C SER A 164 1.24 2.78 -14.07
N PRO A 165 0.92 3.36 -12.90
CA PRO A 165 1.30 2.77 -11.62
C PRO A 165 0.88 1.30 -11.52
N MET A 166 1.68 0.50 -10.82
CA MET A 166 1.31 -0.88 -10.49
C MET A 166 0.16 -0.91 -9.48
N ASP A 167 -0.48 -2.06 -9.39
CA ASP A 167 -1.44 -2.32 -8.34
C ASP A 167 -0.83 -2.19 -6.93
N PRO A 168 -1.51 -1.54 -5.97
CA PRO A 168 -1.04 -1.38 -4.59
C PRO A 168 -0.59 -2.67 -3.89
N ILE A 169 -1.16 -3.83 -4.23
CA ILE A 169 -0.71 -5.11 -3.64
C ILE A 169 0.77 -5.37 -3.90
N PHE A 170 1.29 -4.96 -5.05
CA PHE A 170 2.69 -5.19 -5.40
C PHE A 170 3.61 -4.22 -4.66
N GLY A 171 3.15 -3.01 -4.34
CA GLY A 171 3.86 -2.13 -3.42
C GLY A 171 3.91 -2.72 -2.01
N THR A 172 2.82 -3.35 -1.56
CA THR A 172 2.77 -4.06 -0.28
C THR A 172 3.74 -5.25 -0.25
N LEU A 173 3.79 -6.07 -1.29
CA LEU A 173 4.71 -7.22 -1.37
C LEU A 173 6.20 -6.81 -1.39
N LEU A 174 6.50 -5.58 -1.81
CA LEU A 174 7.85 -5.02 -1.73
C LEU A 174 8.28 -4.76 -0.28
N ASN A 175 7.36 -4.49 0.65
CA ASN A 175 7.67 -4.39 2.07
C ASN A 175 6.44 -4.75 2.92
N PRO A 176 6.23 -6.04 3.25
CA PRO A 176 5.03 -6.49 3.96
C PRO A 176 4.75 -5.85 5.32
N THR A 177 5.78 -5.38 6.00
CA THR A 177 5.67 -4.70 7.30
C THR A 177 5.34 -3.21 7.16
N GLY A 178 5.45 -2.67 5.93
CA GLY A 178 5.34 -1.24 5.65
C GLY A 178 3.96 -0.66 5.95
N GLY A 179 3.98 0.55 6.49
CA GLY A 179 2.79 1.29 6.86
C GLY A 179 2.30 1.02 8.27
N ARG A 180 2.90 0.08 9.03
CA ARG A 180 2.52 -0.17 10.43
C ARG A 180 2.95 0.99 11.33
N VAL A 181 2.17 1.25 12.37
CA VAL A 181 2.54 2.26 13.38
C VAL A 181 3.50 1.64 14.38
N GLY A 182 4.67 2.25 14.56
CA GLY A 182 5.69 1.83 15.53
C GLY A 182 6.90 1.16 14.87
N PRO A 183 8.02 1.02 15.58
CA PRO A 183 9.21 0.38 15.04
C PRO A 183 8.97 -1.12 14.83
N GLY A 184 9.09 -1.59 13.59
CA GLY A 184 8.96 -3.00 13.24
C GLY A 184 7.63 -3.59 13.71
N ASP A 185 7.71 -4.65 14.49
CA ASP A 185 6.58 -5.50 14.85
C ASP A 185 5.91 -5.12 16.20
N SER A 186 6.01 -3.85 16.58
CA SER A 186 5.57 -3.34 17.88
C SER A 186 4.04 -3.27 18.00
N GLY A 187 3.39 -4.39 18.29
CA GLY A 187 1.93 -4.51 18.43
C GLY A 187 1.29 -3.42 19.32
N TRP A 188 1.83 -3.18 20.53
CA TRP A 188 1.18 -2.29 21.51
C TRP A 188 0.98 -0.84 21.04
N MET A 189 1.94 -0.27 20.31
CA MET A 189 1.86 1.12 19.83
C MET A 189 0.87 1.23 18.69
N HIS A 190 0.83 0.22 17.82
CA HIS A 190 -0.19 0.09 16.79
C HIS A 190 -1.56 -0.03 17.44
N ASP A 191 -1.76 -0.97 18.35
CA ASP A 191 -3.05 -1.23 18.99
C ASP A 191 -3.61 -0.02 19.75
N THR A 192 -2.75 0.84 20.30
CA THR A 192 -3.16 2.02 21.09
C THR A 192 -3.45 3.25 20.22
N LEU A 193 -2.71 3.44 19.13
CA LEU A 193 -2.77 4.68 18.32
C LEU A 193 -3.44 4.51 16.97
N PHE A 194 -3.73 3.26 16.58
CA PHE A 194 -4.25 2.96 15.26
C PHE A 194 -5.75 3.26 15.17
N ASP A 195 -6.07 4.04 14.14
CA ASP A 195 -7.41 4.29 13.65
C ASP A 195 -7.32 4.14 12.11
N ASP A 196 -8.08 3.20 11.55
CA ASP A 196 -8.06 2.83 10.13
C ASP A 196 -8.16 4.04 9.17
N LEU A 197 -8.85 5.10 9.61
CA LEU A 197 -9.07 6.33 8.85
C LEU A 197 -8.46 7.57 9.56
N GLY A 198 -7.68 7.34 10.61
CA GLY A 198 -7.10 8.39 11.43
C GLY A 198 -5.80 8.97 10.89
N PRO A 199 -5.36 10.11 11.45
CA PRO A 199 -4.11 10.77 11.05
C PRO A 199 -2.87 9.87 11.13
N PHE A 200 -2.83 8.96 12.12
CA PHE A 200 -1.70 8.04 12.29
C PHE A 200 -1.62 6.99 11.19
N ALA A 201 -2.76 6.47 10.71
CA ALA A 201 -2.78 5.49 9.62
C ALA A 201 -2.28 6.09 8.30
N TYR A 202 -2.73 7.30 7.94
CA TYR A 202 -2.21 7.98 6.77
C TYR A 202 -0.75 8.38 6.91
N HIS A 203 -0.37 8.89 8.09
CA HIS A 203 1.01 9.29 8.37
C HIS A 203 1.97 8.12 8.18
N SER A 204 1.75 7.02 8.90
CA SER A 204 2.60 5.83 8.85
C SER A 204 2.69 5.25 7.43
N ALA A 205 1.57 5.07 6.74
CA ALA A 205 1.55 4.54 5.37
C ALA A 205 2.39 5.39 4.40
N VAL A 206 2.23 6.71 4.42
CA VAL A 206 2.97 7.62 3.53
C VAL A 206 4.42 7.80 3.95
N HIS A 207 4.67 7.90 5.26
CA HIS A 207 6.01 8.03 5.83
C HIS A 207 6.87 6.81 5.49
N ASP A 208 6.36 5.60 5.73
CA ASP A 208 7.05 4.36 5.38
C ASP A 208 7.17 4.18 3.87
N GLY A 209 6.13 4.52 3.11
CA GLY A 209 6.12 4.39 1.65
C GLY A 209 7.25 5.21 1.01
N PHE A 210 7.36 6.48 1.40
CA PHE A 210 8.44 7.34 0.91
C PHE A 210 9.80 6.98 1.49
N GLY A 211 9.86 6.54 2.76
CA GLY A 211 11.08 5.99 3.35
C GLY A 211 11.62 4.78 2.58
N TYR A 212 10.75 3.81 2.29
CA TYR A 212 11.09 2.62 1.49
C TYR A 212 11.64 3.01 0.11
N LEU A 213 10.95 3.92 -0.60
CA LEU A 213 11.37 4.39 -1.92
C LEU A 213 12.73 5.10 -1.90
N LYS A 214 13.01 5.86 -0.83
CA LYS A 214 14.28 6.53 -0.65
C LYS A 214 15.40 5.54 -0.36
N THR A 215 15.18 4.61 0.55
CA THR A 215 16.18 3.63 0.99
C THR A 215 16.51 2.60 -0.09
N ASN A 216 15.49 2.06 -0.76
CA ASN A 216 15.66 0.91 -1.66
C ASN A 216 15.77 1.29 -3.14
N HIS A 217 15.27 2.46 -3.52
CA HIS A 217 15.21 2.90 -4.92
C HIS A 217 15.85 4.27 -5.16
N ASN A 218 16.42 4.90 -4.12
CA ASN A 218 16.96 6.26 -4.14
C ASN A 218 16.00 7.27 -4.79
N SER A 219 14.72 7.15 -4.44
CA SER A 219 13.62 7.88 -5.10
C SER A 219 12.60 8.43 -4.11
N GLY A 220 11.80 9.39 -4.58
CA GLY A 220 10.80 10.04 -3.73
C GLY A 220 11.40 10.99 -2.68
N PRO A 221 10.55 11.59 -1.84
CA PRO A 221 10.94 12.62 -0.89
C PRO A 221 11.48 12.06 0.45
N GLY A 222 11.48 10.74 0.64
CA GLY A 222 11.92 10.09 1.88
C GLY A 222 10.98 10.29 3.08
N TYR A 223 11.44 9.86 4.25
CA TYR A 223 10.68 9.91 5.51
C TYR A 223 10.25 11.34 5.88
N CYS A 224 11.06 12.34 5.57
CA CYS A 224 10.75 13.75 5.75
C CYS A 224 10.02 14.32 4.52
N TYR A 225 8.92 13.70 4.09
CA TYR A 225 8.25 14.03 2.82
C TYR A 225 7.65 15.44 2.73
N LEU A 226 7.46 16.10 3.89
CA LEU A 226 7.06 17.51 3.97
C LEU A 226 8.25 18.47 4.06
N ASN A 227 9.48 17.98 3.93
CA ASN A 227 10.72 18.73 4.10
C ASN A 227 10.75 19.60 5.37
N LYS A 228 10.23 19.04 6.47
CA LYS A 228 10.12 19.67 7.79
C LYS A 228 10.54 18.67 8.86
N GLY A 229 11.60 18.98 9.59
CA GLY A 229 12.11 18.13 10.65
C GLY A 229 13.56 18.44 11.00
N ILE A 230 14.01 17.86 12.12
CA ILE A 230 15.41 17.95 12.57
C ILE A 230 16.24 16.82 11.94
N PHE A 231 15.63 15.66 11.72
CA PHE A 231 16.24 14.54 11.01
C PHE A 231 16.01 14.64 9.50
N GLY A 232 16.98 14.14 8.73
CA GLY A 232 16.92 14.12 7.26
C GLY A 232 15.91 13.12 6.70
N ASP A 233 15.75 13.14 5.37
CA ASP A 233 14.81 12.31 4.61
C ASP A 233 15.12 10.80 4.62
N TRP A 234 16.31 10.42 5.07
CA TRP A 234 16.79 9.05 5.22
C TRP A 234 16.46 8.41 6.57
N SER A 235 16.07 9.20 7.57
CA SER A 235 15.84 8.71 8.93
C SER A 235 14.36 8.40 9.18
N PRO A 236 14.02 7.23 9.74
CA PRO A 236 12.64 6.92 10.13
C PRO A 236 12.11 7.84 11.25
N PHE A 237 12.98 8.59 11.94
CA PHE A 237 12.57 9.62 12.89
C PHE A 237 12.28 10.98 12.22
N GLY A 238 12.63 11.14 10.95
CA GLY A 238 12.36 12.34 10.15
C GLY A 238 10.87 12.54 9.90
N GLY A 239 10.40 13.78 9.99
CA GLY A 239 9.04 14.15 9.59
C GLY A 239 7.91 13.69 10.51
N GLN A 240 8.17 12.97 11.60
CA GLN A 240 7.15 12.43 12.52
C GLN A 240 6.17 13.50 13.02
N LEU A 241 6.67 14.50 13.75
CA LEU A 241 5.83 15.55 14.35
C LEU A 241 5.06 16.36 13.30
N PHE A 242 5.74 16.81 12.25
CA PHE A 242 5.13 17.64 11.21
C PHE A 242 4.18 16.85 10.31
N GLY A 243 4.47 15.57 10.06
CA GLY A 243 3.62 14.66 9.31
C GLY A 243 2.33 14.37 10.06
N ILE A 244 2.40 13.97 11.35
CA ILE A 244 1.21 13.74 12.18
C ILE A 244 0.34 15.00 12.24
N ARG A 245 0.96 16.17 12.45
CA ARG A 245 0.25 17.46 12.44
C ARG A 245 -0.45 17.72 11.11
N PHE A 246 0.25 17.53 9.99
CA PHE A 246 -0.32 17.70 8.65
C PHE A 246 -1.53 16.79 8.43
N TRP A 247 -1.47 15.52 8.86
CA TRP A 247 -2.58 14.59 8.70
C TRP A 247 -3.75 14.92 9.63
N ARG A 248 -3.51 15.41 10.85
CA ARG A 248 -4.59 15.93 11.71
C ARG A 248 -5.34 17.07 11.02
N GLU A 249 -4.61 18.08 10.58
CA GLU A 249 -5.18 19.23 9.86
C GLU A 249 -5.90 18.82 8.56
N THR A 250 -5.34 17.84 7.84
CA THR A 250 -5.93 17.32 6.60
C THR A 250 -7.20 16.52 6.86
N CYS A 251 -7.19 15.60 7.81
CA CYS A 251 -8.36 14.84 8.23
C CYS A 251 -9.45 15.78 8.76
N ASP A 252 -9.11 16.78 9.57
CA ASP A 252 -10.11 17.73 10.09
C ASP A 252 -10.73 18.59 8.99
N ARG A 253 -9.94 18.98 7.99
CA ARG A 253 -10.42 19.75 6.83
C ARG A 253 -11.23 18.91 5.84
N LEU A 254 -10.84 17.66 5.64
CA LEU A 254 -11.43 16.75 4.63
C LEU A 254 -12.44 15.76 5.21
N LYS A 255 -12.65 15.75 6.53
CA LYS A 255 -13.81 15.10 7.15
C LYS A 255 -15.04 15.53 6.37
N PRO A 256 -15.89 14.58 5.91
CA PRO A 256 -17.19 14.96 5.39
C PRO A 256 -17.83 15.82 6.48
N LYS A 257 -18.06 17.11 6.21
CA LYS A 257 -19.05 17.87 6.98
C LYS A 257 -20.32 17.07 6.77
N GLU A 258 -20.72 16.32 7.80
CA GLU A 258 -21.95 15.52 7.90
C GLU A 258 -22.56 15.20 6.53
N ALA A 259 -22.27 14.01 6.03
CA ALA A 259 -23.05 13.44 4.94
C ALA A 259 -24.53 13.47 5.35
N THR A 260 -25.27 14.50 4.91
CA THR A 260 -26.67 14.34 4.58
C THR A 260 -26.71 13.16 3.61
N GLU A 261 -27.41 12.10 4.01
CA GLU A 261 -27.43 10.73 3.45
C GLU A 261 -27.77 10.60 1.96
N GLU A 262 -27.80 11.68 1.16
CA GLU A 262 -28.29 11.65 -0.22
C GLU A 262 -27.26 11.85 -1.34
N MET A 263 -25.99 12.18 -1.07
CA MET A 263 -25.07 12.52 -2.18
C MET A 263 -24.18 11.37 -2.66
N PHE A 264 -24.58 10.86 -3.85
CA PHE A 264 -23.86 10.09 -4.87
C PHE A 264 -24.16 8.59 -4.97
N ILE A 265 -25.43 8.27 -5.23
CA ILE A 265 -25.73 7.34 -6.33
C ILE A 265 -25.74 8.18 -7.62
N LEU A 266 -24.62 8.23 -8.34
CA LEU A 266 -24.62 8.60 -9.75
C LEU A 266 -24.26 7.35 -10.55
N LYS A 267 -25.12 7.08 -11.53
CA LYS A 267 -25.09 5.96 -12.49
C LYS A 267 -23.79 5.89 -13.28
#